data_AF-A0A8W8IR54-F1
#
_entry.id   AF-A0A8W8IR54-F1
#
_cell.length_a   1.000
_cell.length_b   1.000
_cell.length_c   1.000
_cell.angle_alpha   90.00
_cell.angle_beta   90.00
_cell.angle_gamma   90.00
#
_symmetry.space_group_name_H-M   'P 1'
#
loop_
_entity.id
_entity.type
_entity.pdbx_description
1 polymer ?
#
loop_
_entity_poly.entity_id
_entity_poly.type
_entity_poly.pdbx_seq_one_letter_code
_entity_poly.pdbx_strand_id
1 'polypeptide(L)'
;IDKEQRDGSVDAKTTTTTTENLPRQACQDNHSSCPSWAKSGVCNTNPTYALKECKFSCKNCKQVCTDQHTLCQLWSKSNHCNTNSAYMMRFCQKSCQVC
;
A
#
# COMPACT_ATOMS: atom_id res chain seq x y z
N ILE A 1 2.30 45.82 16.99
CA ILE A 1 2.63 44.61 16.20
C ILE A 1 3.61 43.79 17.05
N ASP A 2 3.23 43.42 18.27
CA ASP A 2 2.29 42.33 18.65
C ASP A 2 3.04 40.98 18.66
N LYS A 3 3.40 40.46 19.84
CA LYS A 3 2.60 39.55 20.72
C LYS A 3 2.52 38.15 20.11
N GLU A 4 2.81 37.03 20.78
CA GLU A 4 3.17 36.64 22.17
C GLU A 4 4.13 35.41 22.03
N GLN A 5 5.19 35.18 22.84
CA GLN A 5 5.20 34.54 24.18
C GLN A 5 4.33 33.26 24.26
N ARG A 6 4.75 32.10 24.81
CA ARG A 6 5.92 31.68 25.62
C ARG A 6 6.15 30.17 25.39
N ASP A 7 7.38 29.69 25.29
CA ASP A 7 8.13 28.91 26.32
C ASP A 7 7.55 27.52 26.69
N GLY A 8 8.42 26.49 26.71
CA GLY A 8 8.01 25.10 26.96
C GLY A 8 9.03 24.02 26.53
N SER A 9 10.23 24.04 27.11
CA SER A 9 11.04 22.80 27.30
C SER A 9 10.39 22.02 28.47
N VAL A 10 10.39 20.69 28.65
CA VAL A 10 11.23 19.53 28.26
C VAL A 10 10.29 18.35 27.84
N ASP A 11 10.68 17.10 27.55
CA ASP A 11 11.92 16.33 27.73
C ASP A 11 12.06 15.20 26.69
N ALA A 12 13.12 14.40 26.76
CA ALA A 12 13.48 13.36 25.81
C ALA A 12 12.57 12.11 25.83
N LYS A 13 12.10 11.70 24.64
CA LYS A 13 11.94 10.28 24.33
C LYS A 13 12.28 9.98 22.87
N THR A 14 13.39 9.27 22.68
CA THR A 14 13.64 8.54 21.42
C THR A 14 12.47 7.60 21.17
N THR A 15 11.66 7.85 20.16
CA THR A 15 10.71 6.87 19.62
C THR A 15 10.65 7.04 18.12
N THR A 16 11.35 6.13 17.45
CA THR A 16 11.30 5.85 16.03
C THR A 16 9.86 5.53 15.60
N THR A 17 9.10 6.53 15.15
CA THR A 17 7.76 6.29 14.58
C THR A 17 7.89 5.86 13.12
N THR A 18 8.30 4.61 12.91
CA THR A 18 8.19 3.91 11.64
C THR A 18 6.72 3.59 11.35
N THR A 19 5.97 4.52 10.73
CA THR A 19 4.68 4.21 10.05
C THR A 19 4.39 5.19 8.90
N GLU A 20 5.18 5.15 7.82
CA GLU A 20 4.86 5.75 6.52
C GLU A 20 4.91 4.66 5.42
N ASN A 21 4.12 3.60 5.66
CA ASN A 21 3.81 2.61 4.64
C ASN A 21 2.43 2.02 4.93
N LEU A 22 1.35 2.66 4.47
CA LEU A 22 0.06 2.00 4.39
C LEU A 22 0.14 0.93 3.29
N PRO A 23 0.03 -0.37 3.62
CA PRO A 23 1.04 -1.27 3.10
C PRO A 23 0.51 -2.24 2.05
N ARG A 24 1.45 -2.94 1.38
CA ARG A 24 1.15 -4.14 0.58
C ARG A 24 0.44 -5.26 1.37
N GLN A 25 0.34 -5.15 2.71
CA GLN A 25 -0.47 -5.97 3.62
C GLN A 25 -1.93 -6.21 3.20
N ALA A 26 -2.53 -5.36 2.36
CA ALA A 26 -3.89 -5.60 1.85
C ALA A 26 -4.04 -6.91 1.06
N CYS A 27 -2.93 -7.48 0.60
CA CYS A 27 -2.84 -8.70 -0.19
C CYS A 27 -1.87 -9.71 0.45
N GLN A 28 -2.38 -10.52 1.37
CA GLN A 28 -1.66 -11.64 1.96
C GLN A 28 -2.62 -12.80 2.26
N ASP A 29 -2.06 -13.99 2.48
CA ASP A 29 -2.78 -15.10 3.07
C ASP A 29 -2.57 -15.09 4.59
N ASN A 30 -3.66 -15.27 5.35
CA ASN A 30 -3.65 -15.33 6.81
C ASN A 30 -3.51 -16.78 7.34
N HIS A 31 -3.50 -17.79 6.44
CA HIS A 31 -3.34 -19.19 6.81
C HIS A 31 -2.34 -19.92 5.90
N SER A 32 -1.44 -20.71 6.49
CA SER A 32 -0.36 -21.42 5.79
C SER A 32 -0.86 -22.44 4.76
N SER A 33 -2.06 -23.01 4.96
CA SER A 33 -2.68 -23.95 4.02
C SER A 33 -3.40 -23.29 2.83
N CYS A 34 -3.45 -21.95 2.75
CA CYS A 34 -4.13 -21.25 1.65
C CYS A 34 -3.67 -21.68 0.23
N PRO A 35 -2.38 -21.94 -0.04
CA PRO A 35 -1.96 -22.44 -1.36
C PRO A 35 -2.55 -23.81 -1.70
N SER A 36 -2.75 -24.68 -0.70
CA SER A 36 -3.39 -25.98 -0.86
C SER A 36 -4.89 -25.84 -1.05
N TRP A 37 -5.55 -25.01 -0.23
CA TRP A 37 -7.00 -24.77 -0.35
C TRP A 37 -7.39 -24.08 -1.66
N ALA A 38 -6.56 -23.16 -2.17
CA ALA A 38 -6.76 -22.57 -3.48
C ALA A 38 -6.65 -23.61 -4.61
N LYS A 39 -5.67 -24.54 -4.54
CA LYS A 39 -5.58 -25.69 -5.47
C LYS A 39 -6.80 -26.62 -5.37
N SER A 40 -7.34 -26.82 -4.17
CA SER A 40 -8.59 -27.58 -3.94
C SER A 40 -9.86 -26.81 -4.32
N GLY A 41 -9.76 -25.61 -4.90
CA GLY A 41 -10.91 -24.85 -5.41
C GLY A 41 -11.71 -24.04 -4.38
N VAL A 42 -11.21 -23.88 -3.15
CA VAL A 42 -11.89 -23.14 -2.06
C VAL A 42 -12.22 -21.69 -2.46
N CYS A 43 -11.43 -21.09 -3.35
CA CYS A 43 -11.68 -19.77 -3.94
C CYS A 43 -13.05 -19.66 -4.63
N ASN A 44 -13.57 -20.76 -5.17
CA ASN A 44 -14.84 -20.84 -5.89
C ASN A 44 -15.95 -21.46 -5.04
N THR A 45 -15.63 -22.47 -4.22
CA THR A 45 -16.62 -23.20 -3.41
C THR A 45 -16.95 -22.53 -2.08
N ASN A 46 -16.03 -21.74 -1.51
CA ASN A 46 -16.28 -20.90 -0.35
C ASN A 46 -15.58 -19.54 -0.51
N PRO A 47 -16.06 -18.68 -1.44
CA PRO A 47 -15.41 -17.41 -1.77
C PRO A 47 -15.36 -16.46 -0.57
N THR A 48 -16.36 -16.46 0.32
CA THR A 48 -16.38 -15.61 1.52
C THR A 48 -15.25 -15.95 2.49
N TYR A 49 -15.00 -17.25 2.73
CA TYR A 49 -13.86 -17.70 3.54
C TYR A 49 -12.54 -17.40 2.84
N ALA A 50 -12.43 -17.73 1.55
CA ALA A 50 -11.25 -17.48 0.74
C ALA A 50 -10.85 -15.99 0.68
N LEU A 51 -11.83 -15.08 0.60
CA LEU A 51 -11.62 -13.63 0.61
C LEU A 51 -11.17 -13.07 1.97
N LYS A 52 -11.40 -13.81 3.05
CA LYS A 52 -10.98 -13.44 4.40
C LYS A 52 -9.59 -14.00 4.72
N GLU A 53 -9.36 -15.27 4.41
CA GLU A 53 -8.16 -15.99 4.85
C GLU A 53 -7.10 -16.17 3.74
N CYS A 54 -7.49 -16.25 2.47
CA CYS A 54 -6.64 -16.71 1.36
C CYS A 54 -6.62 -15.78 0.14
N LYS A 55 -6.65 -14.46 0.37
CA LYS A 55 -6.73 -13.44 -0.70
C LYS A 55 -5.62 -13.55 -1.73
N PHE A 56 -4.39 -13.83 -1.30
CA PHE A 56 -3.24 -13.92 -2.19
C PHE A 56 -3.24 -15.23 -2.98
N SER A 57 -3.41 -16.37 -2.31
CA SER A 57 -3.50 -17.69 -2.98
C SER A 57 -4.67 -17.79 -3.95
N CYS A 58 -5.81 -17.15 -3.63
CA CYS A 58 -6.96 -17.07 -4.52
C CYS A 58 -6.88 -15.93 -5.57
N LYS A 59 -5.72 -15.26 -5.68
CA LYS A 59 -5.47 -14.17 -6.64
C LYS A 59 -6.49 -13.03 -6.58
N ASN A 60 -7.19 -12.89 -5.46
CA ASN A 60 -8.31 -11.95 -5.26
C ASN A 60 -7.84 -10.67 -4.56
N CYS A 61 -6.62 -10.27 -4.88
CA CYS A 61 -6.01 -9.04 -4.40
C CYS A 61 -6.35 -7.91 -5.34
N LYS A 62 -7.16 -6.96 -4.86
CA LYS A 62 -7.26 -5.66 -5.53
C LYS A 62 -5.93 -4.93 -5.38
N GLN A 63 -5.35 -4.52 -6.50
CA GLN A 63 -4.23 -3.59 -6.50
C GLN A 63 -4.70 -2.31 -5.78
N VAL A 64 -3.96 -1.86 -4.78
CA VAL A 64 -4.30 -0.60 -4.10
C VAL A 64 -3.87 0.54 -5.02
N CYS A 65 -4.85 1.24 -5.60
CA CYS A 65 -4.63 2.39 -6.49
C CYS A 65 -4.16 3.61 -5.69
N THR A 66 -2.87 3.65 -5.35
CA THR A 66 -2.25 4.74 -4.61
C THR A 66 -0.93 5.15 -5.23
N ASP A 67 -0.42 6.29 -4.77
CA ASP A 67 0.97 6.67 -4.95
C ASP A 67 1.74 6.27 -3.68
N GLN A 68 2.84 5.56 -3.85
CA GLN A 68 3.74 5.09 -2.79
C GLN A 68 4.91 6.06 -2.55
N HIS A 69 4.96 7.17 -3.28
CA HIS A 69 5.97 8.20 -3.13
C HIS A 69 5.35 9.60 -3.27
N THR A 70 5.72 10.52 -2.39
CA THR A 70 5.17 11.89 -2.36
C THR A 70 5.41 12.65 -3.66
N LEU A 71 6.54 12.40 -4.33
CA LEU A 71 6.89 13.00 -5.62
C LEU A 71 6.20 12.37 -6.86
N CYS A 72 5.34 11.36 -6.71
CA CYS A 72 4.67 10.72 -7.86
C CYS A 72 3.93 11.71 -8.77
N GLN A 73 3.28 12.74 -8.20
CA GLN A 73 2.59 13.77 -8.99
C GLN A 73 3.57 14.65 -9.79
N LEU A 74 4.74 14.95 -9.23
CA LEU A 74 5.80 15.73 -9.88
C LEU A 74 6.43 14.93 -11.02
N TRP A 75 6.75 13.66 -10.77
CA TRP A 75 7.31 12.75 -11.78
C TRP A 75 6.33 12.46 -12.91
N SER A 76 5.03 12.33 -12.62
CA SER A 76 3.98 12.21 -13.64
C SER A 76 3.96 13.44 -14.56
N LYS A 77 3.94 14.66 -13.99
CA LYS A 77 4.08 15.92 -14.76
C LYS A 77 5.38 16.01 -15.55
N SER A 78 6.45 15.37 -15.07
CA SER A 78 7.76 15.29 -15.74
C SER A 78 7.86 14.14 -16.76
N ASN A 79 6.73 13.56 -17.19
CA ASN A 79 6.65 12.48 -18.17
C ASN A 79 7.28 11.13 -17.75
N HIS A 80 7.49 10.89 -16.44
CA HIS A 80 8.02 9.61 -15.96
C HIS A 80 7.06 8.44 -16.19
N CYS A 81 5.75 8.69 -16.34
CA CYS A 81 4.79 7.63 -16.67
C CYS A 81 5.12 6.91 -18.00
N ASN A 82 5.79 7.61 -18.93
CA ASN A 82 6.23 7.06 -20.21
C ASN A 82 7.71 6.68 -20.19
N THR A 83 8.58 7.54 -19.64
CA THR A 83 10.05 7.35 -19.67
C THR A 83 10.59 6.41 -18.58
N ASN A 84 9.85 6.23 -17.48
CA ASN A 84 10.17 5.31 -16.39
C ASN A 84 8.89 4.52 -15.99
N SER A 85 8.18 4.04 -17.01
CA SER A 85 6.85 3.42 -16.88
C SER A 85 6.82 2.25 -15.89
N ALA A 86 7.81 1.35 -15.92
CA ALA A 86 7.87 0.19 -15.02
C ALA A 86 7.93 0.57 -13.53
N TYR A 87 8.67 1.63 -13.17
CA TYR A 87 8.70 2.15 -11.80
C TYR A 87 7.37 2.84 -11.47
N MET A 88 6.91 3.73 -12.34
CA MET A 88 5.70 4.52 -12.08
C MET A 88 4.43 3.65 -12.02
N MET A 89 4.32 2.60 -12.83
CA MET A 89 3.23 1.61 -12.77
C MET A 89 3.28 0.73 -11.51
N ARG A 90 4.42 0.68 -10.79
CA ARG A 90 4.57 -0.09 -9.55
C ARG A 90 4.40 0.76 -8.29
N PHE A 91 4.78 2.03 -8.34
CA PHE A 91 4.87 2.92 -7.18
C PHE A 91 4.03 4.20 -7.30
N CYS A 92 3.49 4.53 -8.47
CA CYS A 92 2.77 5.79 -8.74
C CYS A 92 1.51 5.53 -9.58
N GLN A 93 0.75 4.47 -9.28
CA GLN A 93 -0.38 4.04 -10.13
C GLN A 93 -1.41 5.15 -10.31
N LYS A 94 -1.72 5.86 -9.21
CA LYS A 94 -2.73 6.92 -9.19
C LYS A 94 -2.26 8.15 -9.98
N SER A 95 -1.02 8.59 -9.78
CA SER A 95 -0.44 9.74 -10.51
C SER A 95 -0.26 9.48 -12.01
N CYS A 96 -0.12 8.22 -12.44
CA CYS A 96 -0.05 7.86 -13.86
C CYS A 96 -1.38 7.36 -14.44
N GLN A 97 -2.47 7.33 -13.65
CA GLN A 97 -3.79 6.89 -14.08
C GLN A 97 -3.82 5.44 -14.65
N VAL A 98 -2.97 4.56 -14.12
CA VAL A 98 -2.81 3.15 -14.53
C VAL A 98 -3.45 2.18 -13.52
N CYS A 99 -4.59 2.60 -12.97
CA CYS A 99 -5.47 1.78 -12.15
C CYS A 99 -6.58 1.18 -13.01
#